data_AF-A0A419K9P1-F1
#
_entry.id   AF-A0A419K9P1-F1
#
_cell.length_a   1.000
_cell.length_b   1.000
_cell.length_c   1.000
_cell.angle_alpha   90.00
_cell.angle_beta   90.00
_cell.angle_gamma   90.00
#
_symmetry.space_group_name_H-M   'P 1'
#
loop_
_entity.id
_entity.type
_entity.pdbx_description
1 polymer ?
#
loop_
_entity_poly.entity_id
_entity_poly.type
_entity_poly.pdbx_seq_one_letter_code
_entity_poly.pdbx_strand_id
1 'polypeptide(L)'
;MFSRTAFSEDEIIKVLGKNVELDIALERIAKALSSRMRRLILWLLLEEEELGLSQLIRLLRMPKRGKPLLRYHLKILCETGLIEVSKVKWSGMTVSAKYYVLTDKAKVLLNTLTMKVKKEKRWLPPFSRKKAKALRWESIYPG
;
A
#
# COMPACT_ATOMS: atom_id res chain seq x y z
N MET A 1 3.41 28.53 32.61
CA MET A 1 4.52 29.01 31.76
C MET A 1 5.21 27.79 31.16
N PHE A 2 4.93 27.45 29.89
CA PHE A 2 5.70 26.44 29.17
C PHE A 2 6.86 27.15 28.49
N SER A 3 8.08 26.94 28.99
CA SER A 3 9.29 27.38 28.31
C SER A 3 9.37 26.66 26.97
N ARG A 4 9.15 27.38 25.87
CA ARG A 4 9.51 26.91 24.53
C ARG A 4 11.02 27.00 24.44
N THR A 5 11.71 25.90 24.74
CA THR A 5 13.10 25.75 24.31
C THR A 5 13.10 25.66 22.79
N ALA A 6 13.31 26.80 22.13
CA ALA A 6 13.63 26.82 20.71
C ALA A 6 15.00 26.13 20.56
N PHE A 7 15.06 25.09 19.73
CA PHE A 7 16.35 24.50 19.35
C PHE A 7 17.19 25.56 18.65
N SER A 8 18.49 25.61 18.92
CA SER A 8 19.39 26.41 18.11
C SER A 8 19.49 25.83 16.70
N GLU A 9 19.83 26.66 15.70
CA GLU A 9 20.02 26.18 14.32
C GLU A 9 21.08 25.07 14.25
N ASP A 10 22.15 25.17 15.03
CA ASP A 10 23.21 24.16 15.12
C ASP A 10 22.69 22.83 15.68
N GLU A 11 21.79 22.86 16.66
CA GLU A 11 21.15 21.66 17.20
C GLU A 11 20.24 20.98 16.18
N ILE A 12 19.49 21.77 15.40
CA ILE A 12 18.63 21.26 14.32
C ILE A 12 19.48 20.59 13.24
N ILE A 13 20.53 21.27 12.77
CA ILE A 13 21.44 20.74 11.75
C ILE A 13 22.10 19.46 12.24
N LYS A 14 22.51 19.40 13.51
CA LYS A 14 23.10 18.20 14.11
C LYS A 14 22.11 17.03 14.18
N VAL A 15 20.84 17.27 14.49
CA VAL A 15 19.80 16.23 14.52
C VAL A 15 19.47 15.72 13.12
N LEU A 16 19.30 16.62 12.16
CA LEU A 16 19.03 16.25 10.76
C LEU A 16 20.23 15.54 10.15
N GLY A 17 21.43 16.05 10.36
CA GLY A 17 22.69 15.47 9.88
C GLY A 17 22.92 14.03 10.35
N LYS A 18 22.53 13.70 11.59
CA LYS A 18 22.60 12.33 12.11
C LYS A 18 21.58 11.37 11.50
N ASN A 19 20.48 11.88 10.94
CA ASN A 19 19.33 11.08 10.52
C ASN A 19 18.96 11.31 9.05
N VAL A 20 19.84 11.88 8.22
CA VAL A 20 19.54 12.29 6.84
C VAL A 20 18.88 11.17 6.03
N GLU A 21 19.42 9.96 6.09
CA GLU A 21 18.88 8.82 5.35
C GLU A 21 17.46 8.43 5.81
N LEU A 22 17.23 8.45 7.13
CA LEU A 22 15.93 8.15 7.73
C LEU A 22 14.91 9.25 7.41
N ASP A 23 15.34 10.51 7.41
CA ASP A 23 14.50 11.66 7.07
C ASP A 23 14.09 11.62 5.59
N ILE A 24 15.04 11.33 4.68
CA ILE A 24 14.75 11.11 3.26
C ILE A 24 13.78 9.93 3.07
N ALA A 25 13.97 8.84 3.79
CA ALA A 25 13.06 7.70 3.73
C ALA A 25 11.65 8.06 4.23
N LEU A 26 11.57 8.83 5.31
CA LEU A 26 10.32 9.33 5.87
C LEU A 26 9.60 10.26 4.87
N GLU A 27 10.32 11.21 4.28
CA GLU A 27 9.79 12.12 3.26
C GLU A 27 9.23 11.35 2.06
N ARG A 28 9.98 10.36 1.56
CA ARG A 28 9.53 9.50 0.44
C ARG A 28 8.26 8.73 0.78
N ILE A 29 8.18 8.17 1.99
CA ILE A 29 6.98 7.48 2.47
C ILE A 29 5.81 8.47 2.56
N ALA A 30 6.00 9.65 3.14
CA ALA A 30 4.96 10.67 3.26
C ALA A 30 4.44 11.10 1.87
N LYS A 31 5.35 11.33 0.92
CA LYS A 31 5.04 11.68 -0.47
C LYS A 31 4.32 10.55 -1.21
N ALA A 32 4.68 9.28 -0.96
CA ALA A 32 3.89 8.16 -1.47
C ALA A 32 2.48 8.15 -0.86
N LEU A 33 2.37 8.29 0.45
CA LEU A 33 1.09 8.23 1.14
C LEU A 33 0.17 9.43 0.86
N SER A 34 0.65 10.54 0.28
CA SER A 34 -0.20 11.68 -0.12
C SER A 34 -1.26 11.32 -1.18
N SER A 35 -1.03 10.29 -2.00
CA SER A 35 -1.99 9.86 -3.02
C SER A 35 -3.09 8.96 -2.43
N ARG A 36 -4.35 9.36 -2.65
CA ARG A 36 -5.52 8.56 -2.26
C ARG A 36 -5.51 7.15 -2.90
N MET A 37 -5.10 7.04 -4.15
CA MET A 37 -5.03 5.75 -4.86
C MET A 37 -4.04 4.80 -4.19
N ARG A 38 -2.85 5.31 -3.84
CA ARG A 38 -1.81 4.51 -3.15
C ARG A 38 -2.29 4.06 -1.77
N ARG A 39 -2.94 4.93 -1.00
CA ARG A 39 -3.57 4.54 0.28
C ARG A 39 -4.64 3.47 0.09
N LEU A 40 -5.49 3.59 -0.93
CA LEU A 40 -6.52 2.58 -1.22
C LEU A 40 -5.91 1.21 -1.56
N ILE A 41 -4.83 1.17 -2.34
CA ILE A 41 -4.09 -0.07 -2.62
C ILE A 41 -3.57 -0.71 -1.33
N LEU A 42 -3.00 0.07 -0.42
CA LEU A 42 -2.51 -0.44 0.87
C LEU A 42 -3.64 -1.06 1.71
N TRP A 43 -4.80 -0.42 1.77
CA TRP A 43 -5.96 -0.96 2.48
C TRP A 43 -6.50 -2.25 1.83
N LEU A 44 -6.52 -2.32 0.50
CA LEU A 44 -6.91 -3.55 -0.21
C LEU A 44 -5.93 -4.69 0.07
N LEU A 45 -4.63 -4.42 0.11
CA LEU A 45 -3.61 -5.42 0.44
C LEU A 45 -3.63 -5.83 1.91
N LEU A 46 -4.07 -4.94 2.82
CA LEU A 46 -4.29 -5.30 4.22
C LEU A 46 -5.44 -6.30 4.37
N GLU A 47 -6.51 -6.13 3.61
CA GLU A 47 -7.70 -6.99 3.68
C GLU A 47 -7.57 -8.30 2.91
N GLU A 48 -6.92 -8.28 1.75
CA GLU A 48 -6.83 -9.43 0.83
C GLU A 48 -5.49 -10.18 0.93
N GLU A 49 -4.54 -9.66 1.73
CA GLU A 49 -3.17 -10.16 1.95
C GLU A 49 -2.25 -10.12 0.71
N GLU A 50 -2.73 -10.59 -0.43
CA GLU A 50 -1.98 -10.72 -1.69
C GLU A 50 -2.87 -10.40 -2.91
N LEU A 51 -2.42 -9.49 -3.79
CA LEU A 51 -3.18 -9.13 -5.00
C LEU A 51 -2.29 -9.00 -6.24
N GLY A 52 -2.74 -9.56 -7.35
CA GLY A 52 -2.18 -9.33 -8.68
C GLY A 52 -2.76 -8.09 -9.38
N LEU A 53 -2.11 -7.65 -10.45
CA LEU A 53 -2.49 -6.43 -11.19
C LEU A 53 -3.95 -6.47 -11.69
N SER A 54 -4.40 -7.60 -12.25
CA SER A 54 -5.77 -7.76 -12.74
C SER A 54 -6.81 -7.71 -11.62
N GLN A 55 -6.49 -8.27 -10.45
CA GLN A 55 -7.37 -8.21 -9.28
C GLN A 55 -7.49 -6.77 -8.77
N LEU A 56 -6.37 -6.03 -8.70
CA LEU A 56 -6.37 -4.61 -8.33
C LEU A 56 -7.19 -3.76 -9.29
N ILE A 57 -7.06 -3.94 -10.61
CA ILE A 57 -7.87 -3.21 -11.61
C ILE A 57 -9.37 -3.42 -11.37
N ARG A 58 -9.77 -4.67 -11.13
CA ARG A 58 -11.16 -5.03 -10.86
C ARG A 58 -11.67 -4.40 -9.56
N LEU A 59 -10.90 -4.52 -8.48
CA LEU A 59 -11.27 -3.99 -7.16
C LEU A 59 -11.36 -2.46 -7.14
N LEU A 60 -10.42 -1.80 -7.81
CA LEU A 60 -10.39 -0.35 -7.96
C LEU A 60 -11.38 0.18 -9.01
N ARG A 61 -12.14 -0.72 -9.67
CA ARG A 61 -13.07 -0.40 -10.77
C ARG A 61 -12.41 0.47 -11.86
N MET A 62 -11.13 0.22 -12.13
CA MET A 62 -10.38 0.98 -13.11
C MET A 62 -10.68 0.48 -14.53
N PRO A 63 -10.76 1.37 -15.53
CA PRO A 63 -10.81 0.94 -16.92
C PRO A 63 -9.53 0.19 -17.29
N LYS A 64 -9.57 -0.72 -18.27
CA LYS A 64 -8.37 -1.45 -18.74
C LYS A 64 -7.22 -0.52 -19.15
N ARG A 65 -7.54 0.68 -19.65
CA ARG A 65 -6.57 1.74 -20.01
C ARG A 65 -5.84 2.33 -18.79
N GLY A 66 -6.35 2.13 -17.57
CA GLY A 66 -5.72 2.56 -16.32
C GLY A 66 -4.54 1.70 -15.86
N LYS A 67 -4.19 0.62 -16.59
CA LYS A 67 -3.06 -0.26 -16.30
C LYS A 67 -1.72 0.48 -16.08
N PRO A 68 -1.29 1.41 -16.96
CA PRO A 68 -0.03 2.12 -16.78
C PRO A 68 -0.01 2.96 -15.50
N LEU A 69 -1.12 3.66 -15.21
CA LEU A 69 -1.26 4.47 -14.00
C LEU A 69 -1.20 3.60 -12.73
N LEU A 70 -1.86 2.44 -12.73
CA LEU A 70 -1.77 1.51 -11.60
C LEU A 70 -0.34 0.98 -11.41
N ARG A 71 0.37 0.65 -12.50
CA ARG A 71 1.78 0.23 -12.43
C ARG A 71 2.67 1.34 -11.84
N TYR A 72 2.42 2.60 -12.20
CA TYR A 72 3.11 3.74 -11.62
C TYR A 72 2.89 3.83 -10.10
N HIS A 73 1.66 3.68 -9.63
CA HIS A 73 1.36 3.67 -8.19
C HIS A 73 2.05 2.50 -7.46
N LEU A 74 2.00 1.30 -8.03
CA LEU A 74 2.65 0.12 -7.46
C LEU A 74 4.17 0.28 -7.42
N LYS A 75 4.79 0.84 -8.46
CA LYS A 75 6.22 1.13 -8.50
C LYS A 75 6.65 2.03 -7.35
N ILE A 76 5.94 3.15 -7.13
CA ILE A 76 6.23 4.07 -6.01
C ILE A 76 6.08 3.37 -4.65
N LEU A 77 5.04 2.55 -4.49
CA LEU A 77 4.84 1.81 -3.24
C LEU A 77 5.94 0.76 -3.01
N CYS A 78 6.46 0.13 -4.06
CA CYS A 78 7.63 -0.76 -3.97
C CYS A 78 8.91 0.01 -3.63
N GLU A 79 9.17 1.14 -4.29
CA GLU A 79 10.37 1.96 -4.07
C GLU A 79 10.42 2.58 -2.66
N THR A 80 9.26 2.79 -2.03
CA THR A 80 9.16 3.21 -0.62
C THR A 80 9.18 2.03 0.36
N GLY A 81 9.21 0.80 -0.14
CA GLY A 81 9.16 -0.44 0.63
C GLY A 81 7.84 -0.63 1.37
N LEU A 82 6.75 0.02 0.97
CA LEU A 82 5.43 -0.17 1.59
C LEU A 82 4.77 -1.47 1.10
N ILE A 83 5.13 -1.92 -0.10
CA ILE A 83 4.72 -3.20 -0.66
C ILE A 83 5.92 -3.89 -1.31
N GLU A 84 5.81 -5.19 -1.53
CA GLU A 84 6.80 -5.98 -2.26
C GLU A 84 6.12 -6.99 -3.18
N VAL A 85 6.91 -7.60 -4.08
CA VAL A 85 6.43 -8.66 -4.98
C VAL A 85 6.62 -10.00 -4.28
N SER A 86 5.52 -10.65 -3.88
CA SER A 86 5.59 -11.95 -3.16
C SER A 86 5.89 -13.12 -4.07
N LYS A 87 5.29 -13.13 -5.27
CA LYS A 87 5.36 -14.25 -6.21
C LYS A 87 5.39 -13.76 -7.64
N VAL A 88 6.22 -14.43 -8.42
CA VAL A 88 6.28 -14.31 -9.87
C VAL A 88 5.95 -15.68 -10.46
N LYS A 89 4.80 -15.81 -11.11
CA LYS A 89 4.51 -17.00 -11.92
C LYS A 89 5.15 -16.81 -13.29
N TRP A 90 5.75 -17.87 -13.82
CA TRP A 90 6.35 -17.92 -15.15
C TRP A 90 5.56 -18.87 -16.04
N SER A 91 5.46 -18.54 -17.32
CA SER A 91 4.95 -19.41 -18.39
C SER A 91 6.06 -19.48 -19.43
N GLY A 92 6.84 -20.57 -19.42
CA GLY A 92 8.09 -20.65 -20.16
C GLY A 92 9.08 -19.56 -19.73
N MET A 93 9.63 -18.81 -20.69
CA MET A 93 10.56 -17.69 -20.45
C MET A 93 9.88 -16.37 -20.06
N THR A 94 8.54 -16.34 -19.94
CA THR A 94 7.79 -15.09 -19.71
C THR A 94 7.20 -15.02 -18.32
N VAL A 95 7.27 -13.86 -17.66
CA VAL A 95 6.52 -13.61 -16.42
C VAL A 95 5.02 -13.62 -16.73
N SER A 96 4.32 -14.62 -16.23
CA SER A 96 2.87 -14.79 -16.42
C SER A 96 2.04 -13.99 -15.41
N ALA A 97 2.51 -13.83 -14.16
CA ALA A 97 1.85 -13.00 -13.17
C ALA A 97 2.80 -12.49 -12.07
N LYS A 98 2.60 -11.25 -11.61
CA LYS A 98 3.21 -10.71 -10.39
C LYS A 98 2.13 -10.46 -9.34
N TYR A 99 2.40 -10.86 -8.11
CA TYR A 99 1.56 -10.63 -6.94
C TYR A 99 2.25 -9.66 -5.98
N TYR A 100 1.47 -8.79 -5.37
CA TYR A 100 1.93 -7.75 -4.46
C TYR A 100 1.39 -8.00 -3.06
N VAL A 101 2.22 -7.76 -2.05
CA VAL A 101 1.88 -7.90 -0.61
C VAL A 101 2.40 -6.69 0.16
N LEU A 102 1.83 -6.43 1.35
CA LEU A 102 2.41 -5.47 2.28
C LEU A 102 3.73 -6.01 2.84
N THR A 103 4.72 -5.13 2.99
CA THR A 103 5.90 -5.43 3.80
C THR A 103 5.55 -5.43 5.29
N ASP A 104 6.38 -6.04 6.13
CA ASP A 104 6.11 -6.12 7.56
C ASP A 104 6.05 -4.74 8.22
N LYS A 105 6.91 -3.80 7.80
CA LYS A 105 6.83 -2.41 8.28
C LYS A 105 5.50 -1.74 7.95
N ALA A 106 4.94 -2.01 6.77
CA ALA A 106 3.65 -1.46 6.37
C ALA A 106 2.50 -2.13 7.13
N LYS A 107 2.56 -3.45 7.37
CA LYS A 107 1.58 -4.16 8.20
C LYS A 107 1.52 -3.59 9.61
N VAL A 108 2.68 -3.39 10.25
CA VAL A 108 2.78 -2.80 11.59
C VAL A 108 2.17 -1.40 11.62
N LEU A 109 2.53 -0.55 10.66
CA LEU A 109 1.98 0.81 10.56
C LEU A 109 0.46 0.80 10.43
N LEU A 110 -0.09 0.06 9.46
CA LEU A 110 -1.52 0.06 9.17
C LEU A 110 -2.33 -0.57 10.31
N ASN A 111 -1.84 -1.66 10.92
CA ASN A 111 -2.50 -2.27 12.08
C ASN A 111 -2.51 -1.34 13.29
N THR A 112 -1.43 -0.59 13.53
CA THR A 112 -1.38 0.42 14.60
C THR A 112 -2.44 1.51 14.39
N LEU A 113 -2.65 1.93 13.13
CA LEU A 113 -3.65 2.92 12.78
C LEU A 113 -5.08 2.35 12.93
N THR A 114 -5.35 1.14 12.48
CA THR A 114 -6.70 0.54 12.58
C THR A 114 -7.11 0.25 14.03
N MET A 115 -6.16 -0.13 14.90
CA MET A 115 -6.41 -0.28 16.34
C MET A 115 -6.89 1.02 16.99
N LYS A 116 -6.37 2.18 16.56
CA LYS A 116 -6.81 3.50 17.05
C LYS A 116 -8.17 3.91 16.46
N VAL A 117 -8.44 3.54 15.21
CA VAL A 117 -9.69 3.88 14.48
C VAL A 117 -10.90 3.03 14.90
N LYS A 118 -10.74 1.89 15.59
CA LYS A 118 -11.88 1.15 16.17
C LYS A 118 -12.75 1.98 17.13
N LYS A 119 -12.28 3.14 17.59
CA LYS A 119 -13.05 4.13 18.38
C LYS A 119 -13.86 5.13 17.53
N GLU A 120 -13.58 5.27 16.24
CA GLU A 120 -14.31 6.15 15.31
C GLU A 120 -14.90 5.33 14.17
N LYS A 121 -16.13 4.85 14.37
CA LYS A 121 -16.93 4.26 13.29
C LYS A 121 -17.32 5.37 12.31
N ARG A 122 -16.64 5.49 11.16
CA ARG A 122 -17.25 6.16 9.99
C ARG A 122 -16.81 5.59 8.63
N TRP A 123 -17.80 4.91 8.02
CA TRP A 123 -18.08 4.79 6.58
C TRP A 123 -16.92 4.47 5.63
N LEU A 124 -16.63 3.17 5.50
CA LEU A 124 -16.33 2.58 4.20
C LEU A 124 -17.50 1.69 3.80
N PRO A 125 -17.94 1.70 2.53
CA PRO A 125 -18.98 0.78 2.07
C PRO A 125 -18.52 -0.67 2.32
N PRO A 126 -19.42 -1.56 2.78
CA PRO A 126 -19.06 -2.93 3.10
C PRO A 126 -18.53 -3.62 1.84
N PHE A 127 -17.22 -3.80 1.76
CA PHE A 127 -16.61 -4.66 0.76
C PHE A 127 -16.86 -6.10 1.21
N SER A 128 -18.05 -6.61 0.88
CA SER A 128 -18.50 -7.91 1.36
C SER A 128 -17.59 -9.02 0.82
N ARG A 129 -16.86 -9.70 1.71
CA ARG A 129 -16.07 -10.93 1.44
C ARG A 129 -16.83 -11.98 0.61
N LYS A 130 -18.17 -11.99 0.66
CA LYS A 130 -19.04 -12.92 -0.08
C LYS A 130 -18.96 -12.77 -1.61
N LYS A 131 -18.69 -11.57 -2.15
CA LYS A 131 -18.58 -11.39 -3.62
C LYS A 131 -17.24 -11.82 -4.20
N ALA A 132 -16.15 -11.82 -3.43
CA ALA A 132 -14.84 -12.27 -3.90
C ALA A 132 -14.76 -13.81 -4.01
N LYS A 133 -15.42 -14.53 -3.09
CA LYS A 133 -15.47 -16.01 -3.10
C LYS A 133 -16.34 -16.56 -4.24
N ALA A 134 -17.39 -15.85 -4.65
CA ALA A 134 -18.24 -16.23 -5.79
C ALA A 134 -17.46 -16.29 -7.12
N LEU A 135 -16.51 -15.37 -7.32
CA LEU A 135 -15.64 -15.33 -8.51
C LEU A 135 -14.56 -16.41 -8.56
N ARG A 136 -14.41 -17.23 -7.51
CA ARG A 136 -13.48 -18.38 -7.50
C ARG A 136 -14.12 -19.67 -8.01
N TRP A 137 -15.46 -19.74 -8.05
CA TRP A 137 -16.18 -20.97 -8.42
C TRP A 137 -16.63 -21.01 -9.89
N GLU A 138 -16.81 -19.85 -10.54
CA GLU A 138 -17.23 -19.74 -11.95
C GLU A 138 -16.10 -20.00 -12.97
N SER A 139 -14.87 -20.27 -12.52
CA SER A 139 -13.71 -20.51 -13.40
C SER A 139 -13.32 -22.00 -13.51
N ILE A 140 -14.04 -22.92 -12.85
CA ILE A 140 -13.66 -24.34 -12.78
C ILE A 140 -14.51 -25.22 -13.71
N TYR A 141 -15.60 -24.72 -14.29
CA TYR A 141 -16.35 -25.42 -15.33
C TYR A 141 -16.89 -24.44 -16.38
N PRO A 142 -16.55 -24.59 -17.68
CA PRO A 142 -17.30 -23.91 -18.73
C PRO A 142 -18.63 -24.64 -18.94
N GLY A 143 -19.72 -23.90 -18.89
CA GLY A 143 -20.95 -24.25 -19.61
C GLY A 143 -20.89 -23.66 -21.01
#